data_AF-A0A3M7ADL4-F1
#
_entry.id   AF-A0A3M7ADL4-F1
#
_cell.length_a   1.000
_cell.length_b   1.000
_cell.length_c   1.000
_cell.angle_alpha   90.00
_cell.angle_beta   90.00
_cell.angle_gamma   90.00
#
_symmetry.space_group_name_H-M   'P 1'
#
loop_
_entity.id
_entity.type
_entity.pdbx_description
1 polymer ?
#
loop_
_entity_poly.entity_id
_entity_poly.type
_entity_poly.pdbx_seq_one_letter_code
_entity_poly.pdbx_strand_id
1 'polypeptide(L)'
;MTYEREPGMEISSSVPTKYRGTAADARDMKILGKTQVLRRNFRFITMLGFASTVMASWEVLLVLFKLILVDGGTPNLFWGRQQLEGSWLSAIGWQVYLAGVCFMVGGLIQALVALNNESYVPERWHQTLFTIAVVLSSVVFNTVLAVKLPLIEGVLLGLQLCGVFVVVIPLWVMAPRTPVNTALFDYTNVGGWDTKGLAALIGMVTPLNVLIGYDCTVHMAEELHDASITLLKGIMWSVAPNACLGLLVILTLAFCSGNIEEVLQTRTGEPFVQIFYNATGSKAASSVIVAIVIILLVSCCFSEVATASRQLWSSARDKGLPGSS
;
A
#
# COMPACT_ATOMS: atom_id res chain seq x y z
N MET A 1 -37.89 3.43 -31.11
CA MET A 1 -38.33 4.58 -30.30
C MET A 1 -37.14 5.51 -30.14
N THR A 2 -37.02 6.44 -31.07
CA THR A 2 -35.93 7.42 -31.20
C THR A 2 -36.16 8.55 -30.21
N TYR A 3 -35.30 8.67 -29.19
CA TYR A 3 -35.35 9.79 -28.26
C TYR A 3 -34.65 11.00 -28.90
N GLU A 4 -35.41 12.06 -29.11
CA GLU A 4 -34.97 13.34 -29.65
C GLU A 4 -33.92 13.97 -28.74
N ARG A 5 -32.87 14.54 -29.35
CA ARG A 5 -31.84 15.34 -28.67
C ARG A 5 -32.43 16.71 -28.34
N GLU A 6 -32.44 17.07 -27.07
CA GLU A 6 -32.64 18.47 -26.67
C GLU A 6 -31.49 19.36 -27.21
N PRO A 7 -31.79 20.49 -27.87
CA PRO A 7 -30.79 21.39 -28.42
C PRO A 7 -30.31 22.36 -27.34
N GLY A 8 -29.02 22.27 -26.99
CA GLY A 8 -28.39 23.15 -26.00
C GLY A 8 -27.20 22.56 -25.24
N MET A 9 -26.83 21.31 -25.50
CA MET A 9 -25.73 20.65 -24.81
C MET A 9 -24.39 21.06 -25.44
N GLU A 10 -23.72 22.08 -24.88
CA GLU A 10 -22.28 22.24 -25.06
C GLU A 10 -21.59 21.00 -24.47
N ILE A 11 -21.32 20.01 -25.31
CA ILE A 11 -20.48 18.87 -24.95
C ILE A 11 -19.03 19.37 -24.96
N SER A 12 -18.65 20.13 -23.94
CA SER A 12 -17.23 20.31 -23.61
C SER A 12 -16.75 19.03 -22.91
N SER A 13 -16.49 17.99 -23.70
CA SER A 13 -15.67 16.88 -23.23
C SER A 13 -14.60 16.60 -24.27
N SER A 14 -13.36 16.90 -23.89
CA SER A 14 -12.12 16.57 -24.62
C SER A 14 -11.89 15.06 -24.76
N VAL A 15 -12.83 14.22 -24.28
CA VAL A 15 -12.73 12.77 -24.20
C VAL A 15 -13.48 12.10 -25.39
N PRO A 16 -12.78 11.25 -26.19
CA PRO A 16 -13.39 10.49 -27.27
C PRO A 16 -14.57 9.62 -26.80
N THR A 17 -15.61 9.48 -27.63
CA THR A 17 -16.85 8.76 -27.32
C THR A 17 -16.66 7.33 -26.81
N LYS A 18 -15.59 6.63 -27.23
CA LYS A 18 -15.25 5.27 -26.78
C LYS A 18 -14.81 5.16 -25.32
N TYR A 19 -14.46 6.27 -24.65
CA TYR A 19 -13.97 6.31 -23.27
C TYR A 19 -14.95 7.02 -22.31
N ARG A 20 -16.18 7.30 -22.76
CA ARG A 20 -17.24 7.89 -21.95
C ARG A 20 -17.92 6.83 -21.09
N GLY A 21 -18.41 7.24 -19.92
CA GLY A 21 -19.16 6.36 -19.02
C GLY A 21 -20.57 6.03 -19.53
N THR A 22 -21.32 5.23 -18.75
CA THR A 22 -22.73 4.90 -19.00
C THR A 22 -23.63 6.13 -18.88
N ALA A 23 -24.87 6.00 -19.38
CA ALA A 23 -25.91 7.00 -19.17
C ALA A 23 -26.26 7.21 -17.68
N ALA A 24 -26.03 6.22 -16.82
CA ALA A 24 -26.18 6.34 -15.37
C ALA A 24 -25.05 7.20 -14.78
N ASP A 25 -23.80 6.91 -15.12
CA ASP A 25 -22.61 7.68 -14.72
C ASP A 25 -22.69 9.15 -15.17
N ALA A 26 -23.19 9.42 -16.37
CA ALA A 26 -23.40 10.78 -16.87
C ALA A 26 -24.46 11.57 -16.06
N ARG A 27 -25.48 10.88 -15.52
CA ARG A 27 -26.48 11.50 -14.63
C ARG A 27 -25.90 11.78 -13.25
N ASP A 28 -25.13 10.85 -12.69
CA ASP A 28 -24.47 11.01 -11.39
C ASP A 28 -23.47 12.19 -11.41
N MET A 29 -22.67 12.30 -12.47
CA MET A 29 -21.75 13.44 -12.67
C MET A 29 -22.48 14.78 -12.79
N LYS A 30 -23.65 14.79 -13.46
CA LYS A 30 -24.49 15.99 -13.57
C LYS A 30 -25.09 16.41 -12.23
N ILE A 31 -25.47 15.45 -11.38
CA ILE A 31 -25.96 15.72 -10.02
C ILE A 31 -24.85 16.36 -9.16
N LEU A 32 -23.60 15.93 -9.35
CA LEU A 32 -22.42 16.47 -8.67
C LEU A 32 -21.91 17.79 -9.27
N GLY A 33 -22.49 18.27 -10.38
CA GLY A 33 -22.05 19.49 -11.06
C GLY A 33 -20.64 19.39 -11.67
N LYS A 34 -20.12 18.18 -11.89
CA LYS A 34 -18.77 17.94 -12.42
C LYS A 34 -18.84 17.44 -13.87
N THR A 35 -17.89 17.88 -14.71
CA THR A 35 -17.73 17.41 -16.09
C THR A 35 -16.67 16.33 -16.18
N GLN A 36 -16.85 15.34 -17.08
CA GLN A 36 -15.87 14.27 -17.25
C GLN A 36 -14.64 14.78 -18.03
N VAL A 37 -13.46 14.64 -17.43
CA VAL A 37 -12.18 15.06 -18.02
C VAL A 37 -11.25 13.88 -18.35
N LEU A 38 -11.27 12.81 -17.54
CA LEU A 38 -10.43 11.61 -17.71
C LEU A 38 -11.12 10.49 -18.50
N ARG A 39 -10.32 9.60 -19.09
CA ARG A 39 -10.80 8.41 -19.81
C ARG A 39 -11.21 7.33 -18.81
N ARG A 40 -12.38 6.73 -18.98
CA ARG A 40 -12.80 5.55 -18.19
C ARG A 40 -11.92 4.36 -18.58
N ASN A 41 -10.95 3.99 -17.74
CA ASN A 41 -9.93 2.98 -18.02
C ASN A 41 -9.99 1.79 -17.04
N PHE A 42 -10.63 1.96 -15.87
CA PHE A 42 -10.69 0.93 -14.82
C PHE A 42 -12.05 0.21 -14.80
N ARG A 43 -11.99 -1.11 -14.65
CA ARG A 43 -13.13 -2.00 -14.42
C ARG A 43 -13.06 -2.59 -13.00
N PHE A 44 -14.14 -3.20 -12.53
CA PHE A 44 -14.24 -3.76 -11.17
C PHE A 44 -13.03 -4.59 -10.72
N ILE A 45 -12.56 -5.54 -11.55
CA ILE A 45 -11.44 -6.43 -11.21
C ILE A 45 -10.11 -5.67 -11.10
N THR A 46 -9.85 -4.74 -12.03
CA THR A 46 -8.62 -3.93 -12.00
C THR A 46 -8.64 -2.92 -10.86
N MET A 47 -9.84 -2.48 -10.46
CA MET A 47 -10.06 -1.61 -9.31
C MET A 47 -9.77 -2.31 -7.99
N LEU A 48 -10.21 -3.56 -7.88
CA LEU A 48 -9.96 -4.40 -6.72
C LEU A 48 -8.48 -4.73 -6.55
N GLY A 49 -7.77 -4.99 -7.66
CA GLY A 49 -6.31 -5.16 -7.67
C GLY A 49 -5.60 -3.92 -7.14
N PHE A 50 -5.93 -2.76 -7.69
CA PHE A 50 -5.36 -1.49 -7.27
C PHE A 50 -5.61 -1.16 -5.78
N ALA A 51 -6.87 -1.34 -5.34
CA ALA A 51 -7.31 -1.18 -3.95
C ALA A 51 -6.53 -2.03 -2.97
N SER A 52 -6.29 -3.28 -3.35
CA SER A 52 -5.60 -4.31 -2.57
C SER A 52 -4.13 -3.96 -2.37
N THR A 53 -3.52 -3.41 -3.40
CA THR A 53 -2.09 -3.19 -3.46
C THR A 53 -1.67 -2.00 -2.58
N VAL A 54 -2.44 -0.93 -2.59
CA VAL A 54 -2.08 0.39 -2.04
C VAL A 54 -2.22 0.49 -0.49
N MET A 55 -2.53 -0.60 0.20
CA MET A 55 -3.01 -0.62 1.58
C MET A 55 -1.96 -0.72 2.73
N ALA A 56 -1.76 0.30 3.63
CA ALA A 56 -1.18 0.05 5.00
C ALA A 56 -1.49 1.01 6.21
N SER A 57 -2.41 0.69 7.15
CA SER A 57 -3.65 1.34 7.68
C SER A 57 -3.76 2.46 8.74
N TRP A 58 -2.77 2.82 9.56
CA TRP A 58 -2.98 3.80 10.65
C TRP A 58 -1.70 4.35 11.36
N GLU A 59 -0.47 4.10 10.88
CA GLU A 59 0.79 4.53 11.51
C GLU A 59 0.86 6.05 11.76
N VAL A 60 0.35 6.84 10.82
CA VAL A 60 0.47 8.30 10.84
C VAL A 60 -0.27 8.92 12.04
N LEU A 61 -1.37 8.29 12.48
CA LEU A 61 -2.17 8.79 13.59
C LEU A 61 -1.46 8.63 14.94
N LEU A 62 -0.66 7.57 15.11
CA LEU A 62 0.09 7.33 16.34
C LEU A 62 1.39 8.12 16.43
N VAL A 63 2.12 8.24 15.32
CA VAL A 63 3.40 8.98 15.27
C VAL A 63 3.18 10.48 15.51
N LEU A 64 2.03 11.03 15.09
CA LEU A 64 1.69 12.45 15.23
C LEU A 64 0.80 12.76 16.45
N PHE A 65 0.39 11.76 17.23
CA PHE A 65 -0.55 11.93 18.35
C PHE A 65 -0.08 12.99 19.36
N LYS A 66 1.23 13.01 19.65
CA LYS A 66 1.84 13.98 20.56
C LYS A 66 1.87 15.40 19.98
N LEU A 67 2.11 15.53 18.68
CA LEU A 67 2.12 16.80 17.94
C LEU A 67 0.71 17.42 17.85
N ILE A 68 -0.31 16.59 17.59
CA ILE A 68 -1.71 17.00 17.53
C ILE A 68 -2.21 17.52 18.88
N LEU A 69 -1.81 16.89 19.98
CA LEU A 69 -2.18 17.32 21.33
C LEU A 69 -1.44 18.59 21.79
N VAL A 70 -0.18 18.75 21.40
CA VAL A 70 0.64 19.91 21.79
C VAL A 70 0.26 21.17 21.01
N ASP A 71 0.01 21.06 19.70
CA ASP A 71 -0.24 22.22 18.83
C ASP A 71 -1.71 22.38 18.38
N GLY A 72 -2.60 21.41 18.64
CA GLY A 72 -3.99 21.40 18.13
C GLY A 72 -5.10 21.04 19.14
N GLY A 73 -4.77 20.41 20.26
CA GLY A 73 -5.71 20.01 21.31
C GLY A 73 -6.71 18.91 20.90
N THR A 74 -7.52 18.46 21.87
CA THR A 74 -8.56 17.43 21.69
C THR A 74 -9.59 17.74 20.57
N PRO A 75 -9.95 19.00 20.28
CA PRO A 75 -10.82 19.33 19.14
C PRO A 75 -10.21 18.94 17.78
N ASN A 76 -8.88 18.98 17.61
CA ASN A 76 -8.22 18.55 16.37
C ASN A 76 -8.28 17.03 16.16
N LEU A 77 -8.63 16.22 17.16
CA LEU A 77 -8.89 14.79 16.95
C LEU A 77 -10.19 14.54 16.18
N PHE A 78 -11.18 15.44 16.34
CA PHE A 78 -12.47 15.35 15.66
C PHE A 78 -12.52 16.24 14.42
N TRP A 79 -12.10 17.50 14.56
CA TRP A 79 -12.06 18.48 13.48
C TRP A 79 -10.82 18.38 12.60
N GLY A 80 -9.72 17.75 13.04
CA GLY A 80 -8.54 17.53 12.19
C GLY A 80 -8.82 16.59 11.02
N ARG A 81 -9.72 15.60 11.22
CA ARG A 81 -10.25 14.75 10.13
C ARG A 81 -11.05 15.56 9.10
N GLN A 82 -11.64 16.68 9.54
CA GLN A 82 -12.40 17.63 8.72
C GLN A 82 -11.51 18.76 8.15
N GLN A 83 -10.40 19.11 8.80
CA GLN A 83 -9.37 20.06 8.31
C GLN A 83 -8.39 19.40 7.32
N LEU A 84 -8.29 18.08 7.32
CA LEU A 84 -7.69 17.28 6.25
C LEU A 84 -8.45 17.36 4.91
N GLU A 85 -9.61 18.03 4.88
CA GLU A 85 -10.30 18.43 3.65
C GLU A 85 -9.59 19.58 2.91
N GLY A 86 -8.44 20.05 3.39
CA GLY A 86 -7.42 20.59 2.49
C GLY A 86 -6.85 19.44 1.67
N SER A 87 -7.31 19.24 0.44
CA SER A 87 -6.86 18.17 -0.48
C SER A 87 -5.33 18.07 -0.64
N TRP A 88 -4.59 19.12 -0.25
CA TRP A 88 -3.14 19.16 -0.20
C TRP A 88 -2.50 18.39 0.96
N LEU A 89 -3.07 18.38 2.18
CA LEU A 89 -2.53 17.62 3.32
C LEU A 89 -2.65 16.12 3.09
N SER A 90 -3.80 15.69 2.55
CA SER A 90 -4.00 14.30 2.14
C SER A 90 -3.03 13.91 1.01
N ALA A 91 -2.77 14.81 0.05
CA ALA A 91 -1.78 14.57 -1.01
C ALA A 91 -0.36 14.41 -0.46
N ILE A 92 0.05 15.21 0.53
CA ILE A 92 1.36 15.04 1.19
C ILE A 92 1.43 13.71 1.94
N GLY A 93 0.35 13.30 2.63
CA GLY A 93 0.28 12.02 3.32
C GLY A 93 0.57 10.84 2.38
N TRP A 94 -0.03 10.84 1.19
CA TRP A 94 0.22 9.83 0.16
C TRP A 94 1.67 9.84 -0.37
N GLN A 95 2.31 11.01 -0.47
CA GLN A 95 3.73 11.09 -0.87
C GLN A 95 4.68 10.56 0.19
N VAL A 96 4.43 10.87 1.47
CA VAL A 96 5.23 10.35 2.59
C VAL A 96 5.08 8.84 2.71
N TYR A 97 3.85 8.35 2.52
CA TYR A 97 3.56 6.93 2.53
C TYR A 97 4.34 6.18 1.44
N LEU A 98 4.30 6.67 0.19
CA LEU A 98 5.10 6.12 -0.91
C LEU A 98 6.60 6.09 -0.60
N ALA A 99 7.13 7.16 0.01
CA ALA A 99 8.54 7.20 0.41
C ALA A 99 8.86 6.12 1.46
N GLY A 100 7.95 5.86 2.39
CA GLY A 100 8.05 4.77 3.37
C GLY A 100 8.10 3.38 2.72
N VAL A 101 7.23 3.12 1.74
CA VAL A 101 7.23 1.83 1.03
C VAL A 101 8.49 1.64 0.20
N CYS A 102 8.95 2.68 -0.51
CA CYS A 102 10.21 2.63 -1.23
C CYS A 102 11.41 2.39 -0.29
N PHE A 103 11.37 2.95 0.92
CA PHE A 103 12.40 2.74 1.94
C PHE A 103 12.43 1.29 2.44
N MET A 104 11.26 0.66 2.61
CA MET A 104 11.15 -0.77 2.93
C MET A 104 11.75 -1.65 1.82
N VAL A 105 11.46 -1.35 0.55
CA VAL A 105 12.05 -2.06 -0.60
C VAL A 105 13.58 -1.90 -0.62
N GLY A 106 14.07 -0.68 -0.40
CA GLY A 106 15.51 -0.41 -0.33
C GLY A 106 16.20 -1.20 0.79
N GLY A 107 15.55 -1.33 1.95
CA GLY A 107 16.00 -2.15 3.08
C GLY A 107 16.10 -3.64 2.71
N LEU A 108 15.08 -4.18 2.03
CA LEU A 108 15.08 -5.58 1.60
C LEU A 108 16.14 -5.89 0.53
N ILE A 109 16.37 -4.98 -0.42
CA ILE A 109 17.45 -5.12 -1.40
C ILE A 109 18.80 -5.16 -0.68
N GLN A 110 19.01 -4.25 0.28
CA GLN A 110 20.23 -4.23 1.09
C GLN A 110 20.39 -5.50 1.93
N ALA A 111 19.31 -6.01 2.54
CA ALA A 111 19.31 -7.24 3.31
C ALA A 111 19.65 -8.47 2.43
N LEU A 112 19.16 -8.50 1.19
CA LEU A 112 19.48 -9.55 0.22
C LEU A 112 20.96 -9.54 -0.19
N VAL A 113 21.54 -8.35 -0.36
CA VAL A 113 22.99 -8.19 -0.63
C VAL A 113 23.80 -8.65 0.58
N ALA A 114 23.41 -8.26 1.79
CA ALA A 114 24.08 -8.66 3.03
C ALA A 114 24.00 -10.18 3.29
N LEU A 115 22.92 -10.84 2.87
CA LEU A 115 22.77 -12.30 2.98
C LEU A 115 23.73 -13.07 2.06
N ASN A 116 23.94 -12.57 0.83
CA ASN A 116 24.75 -13.24 -0.18
C ASN A 116 26.23 -12.86 -0.13
N ASN A 117 26.57 -11.67 0.37
CA ASN A 117 27.94 -11.19 0.45
C ASN A 117 28.38 -10.98 1.91
N GLU A 118 29.21 -11.89 2.39
CA GLU A 118 29.72 -11.86 3.77
C GLU A 118 30.73 -10.73 4.04
N SER A 119 31.27 -10.07 3.01
CA SER A 119 32.17 -8.92 3.16
C SER A 119 31.43 -7.58 3.14
N TYR A 120 30.13 -7.57 2.85
CA TYR A 120 29.36 -6.34 2.77
C TYR A 120 28.95 -5.83 4.15
N VAL A 121 29.25 -4.56 4.45
CA VAL A 121 28.83 -3.89 5.68
C VAL A 121 27.65 -2.97 5.36
N PRO A 122 26.46 -3.22 5.94
CA PRO A 122 25.28 -2.41 5.68
C PRO A 122 25.44 -1.02 6.29
N GLU A 123 25.68 -0.01 5.46
CA GLU A 123 25.70 1.40 5.85
C GLU A 123 24.38 2.09 5.51
N ARG A 124 24.01 3.12 6.29
CA ARG A 124 22.71 3.80 6.17
C ARG A 124 22.50 4.49 4.82
N TRP A 125 23.57 4.97 4.18
CA TRP A 125 23.48 5.66 2.89
C TRP A 125 23.23 4.69 1.72
N HIS A 126 23.64 3.42 1.84
CA HIS A 126 23.33 2.40 0.83
C HIS A 126 21.82 2.22 0.69
N GLN A 127 21.09 2.13 1.81
CA GLN A 127 19.64 2.01 1.83
C GLN A 127 18.96 3.22 1.17
N THR A 128 19.46 4.43 1.46
CA THR A 128 18.95 5.66 0.84
C THR A 128 19.13 5.64 -0.68
N LEU A 129 20.27 5.18 -1.20
CA LEU A 129 20.49 5.08 -2.65
C LEU A 129 19.56 4.07 -3.32
N PHE A 130 19.35 2.90 -2.70
CA PHE A 130 18.38 1.93 -3.21
C PHE A 130 16.96 2.50 -3.20
N THR A 131 16.59 3.22 -2.15
CA THR A 131 15.30 3.91 -2.04
C THR A 131 15.12 4.91 -3.19
N ILE A 132 16.12 5.75 -3.46
CA ILE A 132 16.09 6.71 -4.57
C ILE A 132 15.94 5.99 -5.92
N ALA A 133 16.66 4.88 -6.13
CA ALA A 133 16.56 4.09 -7.36
C ALA A 133 15.14 3.51 -7.57
N VAL A 134 14.52 2.98 -6.51
CA VAL A 134 13.15 2.45 -6.55
C VAL A 134 12.15 3.56 -6.86
N VAL A 135 12.26 4.72 -6.22
CA VAL A 135 11.41 5.89 -6.49
C VAL A 135 11.52 6.32 -7.95
N LEU A 136 12.74 6.50 -8.47
CA LEU A 136 12.97 6.89 -9.86
C LEU A 136 12.38 5.86 -10.84
N SER A 137 12.57 4.57 -10.58
CA SER A 137 11.99 3.51 -11.43
C SER A 137 10.45 3.56 -11.44
N SER A 138 9.84 3.84 -10.29
CA SER A 138 8.39 3.90 -10.14
C SER A 138 7.80 5.14 -10.81
N VAL A 139 8.50 6.27 -10.76
CA VAL A 139 8.14 7.50 -11.50
C VAL A 139 8.22 7.27 -13.01
N VAL A 140 9.28 6.64 -13.50
CA VAL A 140 9.43 6.31 -14.93
C VAL A 140 8.32 5.38 -15.40
N PHE A 141 8.03 4.34 -14.61
CA PHE A 141 6.95 3.40 -14.92
C PHE A 141 5.60 4.10 -15.00
N ASN A 142 5.25 4.92 -14.01
CA ASN A 142 3.99 5.65 -14.01
C ASN A 142 3.90 6.65 -15.19
N THR A 143 5.00 7.28 -15.58
CA THR A 143 5.00 8.25 -16.69
C THR A 143 4.81 7.58 -18.06
N VAL A 144 5.46 6.44 -18.30
CA VAL A 144 5.49 5.80 -19.63
C VAL A 144 4.37 4.77 -19.81
N LEU A 145 4.01 4.02 -18.76
CA LEU A 145 3.08 2.88 -18.83
C LEU A 145 1.68 3.17 -18.25
N ALA A 146 1.37 4.40 -17.80
CA ALA A 146 0.06 4.76 -17.24
C ALA A 146 -1.16 4.31 -18.09
N VAL A 147 -1.03 4.28 -19.42
CA VAL A 147 -2.12 3.88 -20.32
C VAL A 147 -2.43 2.38 -20.24
N LYS A 148 -1.44 1.54 -19.94
CA LYS A 148 -1.59 0.07 -19.79
C LYS A 148 -1.79 -0.37 -18.35
N LEU A 149 -1.79 0.57 -17.41
CA LEU A 149 -1.91 0.32 -15.98
C LEU A 149 -3.06 -0.64 -15.61
N PRO A 150 -4.30 -0.51 -16.15
CA PRO A 150 -5.38 -1.43 -15.78
C PRO A 150 -5.10 -2.91 -16.09
N LEU A 151 -4.42 -3.21 -17.21
CA LEU A 151 -4.05 -4.58 -17.56
C LEU A 151 -2.93 -5.11 -16.66
N ILE A 152 -1.97 -4.24 -16.30
CA ILE A 152 -0.85 -4.59 -15.44
C ILE A 152 -1.35 -4.87 -14.02
N GLU A 153 -2.23 -4.03 -13.48
CA GLU A 153 -2.84 -4.22 -12.16
C GLU A 153 -3.60 -5.56 -12.03
N GLY A 154 -4.27 -6.00 -13.10
CA GLY A 154 -4.90 -7.32 -13.11
C GLY A 154 -3.90 -8.47 -12.97
N VAL A 155 -2.72 -8.35 -13.58
CA VAL A 155 -1.63 -9.34 -13.46
C VAL A 155 -0.96 -9.25 -12.08
N LEU A 156 -0.74 -8.03 -11.60
CA LEU A 156 -0.14 -7.77 -10.28
C LEU A 156 -1.01 -8.32 -9.15
N LEU A 157 -2.34 -8.20 -9.24
CA LEU A 157 -3.25 -8.85 -8.28
C LEU A 157 -3.04 -10.37 -8.24
N GLY A 158 -2.93 -11.02 -9.40
CA GLY A 158 -2.64 -12.45 -9.47
C GLY A 158 -1.29 -12.79 -8.83
N LEU A 159 -0.27 -11.97 -9.12
CA LEU A 159 1.06 -12.12 -8.54
C LEU A 159 1.03 -11.95 -7.00
N GLN A 160 0.25 -11.01 -6.48
CA GLN A 160 0.09 -10.75 -5.04
C GLN A 160 -0.58 -11.93 -4.34
N LEU A 161 -1.67 -12.45 -4.92
CA LEU A 161 -2.40 -13.61 -4.38
C LEU A 161 -1.53 -14.87 -4.39
N CYS A 162 -0.79 -15.12 -5.48
CA CYS A 162 0.13 -16.25 -5.57
C CYS A 162 1.36 -16.08 -4.67
N GLY A 163 1.87 -14.85 -4.55
CA GLY A 163 3.07 -14.50 -3.80
C GLY A 163 2.96 -14.83 -2.32
N VAL A 164 1.78 -14.68 -1.72
CA VAL A 164 1.52 -15.09 -0.33
C VAL A 164 1.79 -16.58 -0.15
N PHE A 165 1.35 -17.44 -1.06
CA PHE A 165 1.59 -18.89 -0.98
C PHE A 165 3.06 -19.25 -1.16
N VAL A 166 3.79 -18.50 -1.99
CA VAL A 166 5.24 -18.68 -2.18
C VAL A 166 6.02 -18.41 -0.88
N VAL A 167 5.54 -17.48 -0.05
CA VAL A 167 6.14 -17.17 1.26
C VAL A 167 5.72 -18.20 2.32
N VAL A 168 4.44 -18.57 2.34
CA VAL A 168 3.86 -19.40 3.41
C VAL A 168 4.25 -20.87 3.29
N ILE A 169 4.22 -21.44 2.07
CA ILE A 169 4.45 -22.87 1.86
C ILE A 169 5.85 -23.30 2.34
N PRO A 170 6.96 -22.61 1.98
CA PRO A 170 8.28 -22.96 2.48
C PRO A 170 8.38 -22.89 4.00
N LEU A 171 7.78 -21.89 4.64
CA LEU A 171 7.78 -21.78 6.10
C LEU A 171 7.02 -22.95 6.75
N TRP A 172 5.86 -23.34 6.23
CA TRP A 172 5.09 -24.45 6.81
C TRP A 172 5.74 -25.83 6.66
N VAL A 173 6.50 -26.02 5.58
CA VAL A 173 7.17 -27.28 5.26
C VAL A 173 8.52 -27.38 5.97
N MET A 174 9.28 -26.29 6.04
CA MET A 174 10.69 -26.32 6.42
C MET A 174 10.98 -25.69 7.79
N ALA A 175 10.15 -24.76 8.28
CA ALA A 175 10.45 -24.07 9.54
C ALA A 175 10.16 -24.93 10.78
N PRO A 176 11.00 -24.84 11.82
CA PRO A 176 10.70 -25.41 13.13
C PRO A 176 9.47 -24.72 13.74
N ARG A 177 8.58 -25.50 14.36
CA ARG A 177 7.31 -25.00 14.89
C ARG A 177 7.43 -24.61 16.36
N THR A 178 7.02 -23.40 16.68
CA THR A 178 6.93 -22.92 18.06
C THR A 178 5.66 -23.47 18.74
N PRO A 179 5.71 -23.86 20.03
CA PRO A 179 4.52 -24.26 20.77
C PRO A 179 3.49 -23.13 20.86
N VAL A 180 2.19 -23.48 20.85
CA VAL A 180 1.07 -22.52 20.86
C VAL A 180 1.16 -21.51 22.01
N ASN A 181 1.59 -21.96 23.19
CA ASN A 181 1.66 -21.09 24.37
C ASN A 181 2.69 -19.96 24.18
N THR A 182 3.86 -20.28 23.63
CA THR A 182 4.92 -19.32 23.35
C THR A 182 4.59 -18.45 22.13
N ALA A 183 3.95 -19.01 21.10
CA ALA A 183 3.63 -18.27 19.87
C ALA A 183 2.51 -17.24 20.05
N LEU A 184 1.51 -17.50 20.91
CA LEU A 184 0.32 -16.65 21.04
C LEU A 184 0.21 -15.89 22.36
N PHE A 185 0.79 -16.40 23.46
CA PHE A 185 0.56 -15.86 24.80
C PHE A 185 1.81 -15.33 25.49
N ASP A 186 3.02 -15.59 24.95
CA ASP A 186 4.26 -15.06 25.52
C ASP A 186 4.60 -13.70 24.90
N TYR A 187 4.50 -12.65 25.72
CA TYR A 187 4.85 -11.30 25.34
C TYR A 187 6.31 -11.00 25.70
N THR A 188 7.12 -10.75 24.67
CA THR A 188 8.52 -10.33 24.80
C THR A 188 8.63 -8.82 24.93
N ASN A 189 9.56 -8.35 25.78
CA ASN A 189 9.83 -6.92 25.98
C ASN A 189 11.31 -6.59 25.74
N VAL A 190 11.78 -6.91 24.54
CA VAL A 190 13.16 -6.61 24.11
C VAL A 190 13.38 -5.10 23.97
N GLY A 191 12.30 -4.33 23.75
CA GLY A 191 12.34 -2.86 23.65
C GLY A 191 12.55 -2.11 24.97
N GLY A 192 12.63 -2.81 26.11
CA GLY A 192 12.95 -2.18 27.41
C GLY A 192 11.82 -1.32 28.00
N TRP A 193 10.57 -1.57 27.65
CA TRP A 193 9.42 -0.81 28.16
C TRP A 193 9.11 -1.14 29.62
N ASP A 194 8.49 -0.22 30.37
CA ASP A 194 8.23 -0.44 31.80
C ASP A 194 7.32 -1.64 32.10
N THR A 195 6.43 -2.01 31.18
CA THR A 195 5.53 -3.17 31.33
C THR A 195 5.42 -3.98 30.06
N LYS A 196 5.21 -5.29 30.20
CA LYS A 196 4.90 -6.19 29.07
C LYS A 196 3.60 -5.79 28.34
N GLY A 197 2.63 -5.21 29.05
CA GLY A 197 1.41 -4.68 28.45
C GLY A 197 1.66 -3.49 27.53
N LEU A 198 2.53 -2.55 27.94
CA LEU A 198 2.94 -1.44 27.09
C LEU A 198 3.71 -1.93 25.86
N ALA A 199 4.64 -2.88 26.04
CA ALA A 199 5.36 -3.52 24.93
C ALA A 199 4.39 -4.21 23.94
N ALA A 200 3.35 -4.88 24.45
CA ALA A 200 2.30 -5.48 23.62
C ALA A 200 1.50 -4.45 22.82
N LEU A 201 1.09 -3.34 23.43
CA LEU A 201 0.38 -2.24 22.75
C LEU A 201 1.25 -1.60 21.65
N ILE A 202 2.55 -1.48 21.88
CA ILE A 202 3.50 -0.98 20.90
C ILE A 202 3.73 -2.02 19.78
N GLY A 203 3.76 -3.32 20.11
CA GLY A 203 3.85 -4.40 19.12
C GLY A 203 2.61 -4.52 18.23
N MET A 204 1.42 -4.23 18.78
CA MET A 204 0.16 -4.15 18.02
C MET A 204 0.20 -3.06 16.93
N VAL A 205 1.17 -2.14 17.00
CA VAL A 205 1.36 -1.12 15.97
C VAL A 205 1.56 -1.74 14.58
N THR A 206 2.31 -2.83 14.47
CA THR A 206 2.61 -3.42 13.16
C THR A 206 1.40 -4.10 12.49
N PRO A 207 0.68 -5.06 13.12
CA PRO A 207 -0.38 -5.81 12.45
C PRO A 207 -1.64 -5.01 12.13
N LEU A 208 -1.97 -3.99 12.93
CA LEU A 208 -3.10 -3.13 12.63
C LEU A 208 -2.84 -2.33 11.33
N ASN A 209 -1.56 -2.14 10.93
CA ASN A 209 -1.19 -1.38 9.73
C ASN A 209 -1.30 -2.21 8.46
N VAL A 210 -1.72 -3.45 8.57
CA VAL A 210 -2.16 -4.22 7.42
C VAL A 210 -3.57 -3.71 7.09
N LEU A 211 -3.81 -3.20 5.85
CA LEU A 211 -5.09 -2.65 5.31
C LEU A 211 -5.33 -1.08 5.20
N ILE A 212 -4.37 -0.12 5.01
CA ILE A 212 -4.78 1.30 4.59
C ILE A 212 -5.27 1.23 3.13
N GLY A 213 -5.36 2.27 2.32
CA GLY A 213 -5.20 2.24 0.87
C GLY A 213 -6.34 1.63 0.09
N TYR A 214 -7.35 1.05 0.75
CA TYR A 214 -8.63 0.80 0.15
C TYR A 214 -9.25 2.12 -0.40
N ASP A 215 -8.91 3.26 0.18
CA ASP A 215 -9.32 4.60 -0.21
C ASP A 215 -8.66 5.10 -1.52
N CYS A 216 -7.58 4.44 -1.98
CA CYS A 216 -7.01 4.71 -3.30
C CYS A 216 -8.05 4.54 -4.42
N THR A 217 -9.06 3.71 -4.17
CA THR A 217 -10.15 3.51 -5.11
C THR A 217 -10.96 4.77 -5.35
N VAL A 218 -11.08 5.61 -4.34
CA VAL A 218 -11.80 6.87 -4.39
C VAL A 218 -11.02 7.87 -5.25
N HIS A 219 -9.70 7.90 -5.12
CA HIS A 219 -8.82 8.77 -5.92
C HIS A 219 -8.82 8.41 -7.42
N MET A 220 -9.30 7.23 -7.77
CA MET A 220 -9.41 6.74 -9.14
C MET A 220 -10.87 6.66 -9.65
N ALA A 221 -11.82 7.22 -8.89
CA ALA A 221 -13.23 7.16 -9.23
C ALA A 221 -13.57 7.82 -10.59
N GLU A 222 -12.83 8.86 -11.02
CA GLU A 222 -13.00 9.50 -12.33
C GLU A 222 -12.61 8.61 -13.53
N GLU A 223 -11.83 7.54 -13.30
CA GLU A 223 -11.43 6.58 -14.33
C GLU A 223 -12.25 5.27 -14.28
N LEU A 224 -13.14 5.12 -13.29
CA LEU A 224 -13.91 3.91 -13.04
C LEU A 224 -15.26 3.91 -13.76
N HIS A 225 -15.64 2.80 -14.40
CA HIS A 225 -16.98 2.66 -14.97
C HIS A 225 -18.04 2.40 -13.88
N ASP A 226 -19.14 3.15 -13.90
CA ASP A 226 -20.20 3.11 -12.88
C ASP A 226 -19.64 3.29 -11.44
N ALA A 227 -19.02 4.44 -11.20
CA ALA A 227 -18.25 4.69 -9.98
C ALA A 227 -19.06 4.47 -8.70
N SER A 228 -20.33 4.89 -8.65
CA SER A 228 -21.20 4.81 -7.45
C SER A 228 -21.37 3.39 -6.89
N ILE A 229 -21.36 2.36 -7.74
CA ILE A 229 -21.53 0.95 -7.32
C ILE A 229 -20.19 0.20 -7.34
N THR A 230 -19.39 0.42 -8.37
CA THR A 230 -18.13 -0.31 -8.57
C THR A 230 -17.10 0.07 -7.50
N LEU A 231 -17.11 1.32 -7.04
CA LEU A 231 -16.24 1.81 -5.97
C LEU A 231 -16.48 1.07 -4.65
N LEU A 232 -17.74 1.07 -4.18
CA LEU A 232 -18.11 0.43 -2.91
C LEU A 232 -17.84 -1.07 -2.93
N LYS A 233 -18.18 -1.73 -4.04
CA LYS A 233 -17.85 -3.15 -4.21
C LYS A 233 -16.34 -3.37 -4.22
N GLY A 234 -15.57 -2.49 -4.86
CA GLY A 234 -14.11 -2.58 -4.94
C GLY A 234 -13.46 -2.52 -3.55
N ILE A 235 -13.92 -1.61 -2.71
CA ILE A 235 -13.47 -1.49 -1.31
C ILE A 235 -13.81 -2.76 -0.51
N MET A 236 -15.06 -3.22 -0.54
CA MET A 236 -15.46 -4.39 0.27
C MET A 236 -14.74 -5.67 -0.15
N TRP A 237 -14.61 -5.87 -1.47
CA TRP A 237 -13.98 -7.06 -2.02
C TRP A 237 -12.45 -7.00 -2.05
N SER A 238 -11.83 -5.85 -1.82
CA SER A 238 -10.38 -5.77 -1.57
C SER A 238 -10.06 -6.00 -0.10
N VAL A 239 -10.79 -5.40 0.84
CA VAL A 239 -10.46 -5.48 2.27
C VAL A 239 -10.58 -6.90 2.81
N ALA A 240 -11.67 -7.62 2.52
CA ALA A 240 -11.89 -8.93 3.12
C ALA A 240 -10.85 -10.00 2.74
N PRO A 241 -10.50 -10.21 1.45
CA PRO A 241 -9.47 -11.18 1.09
C PRO A 241 -8.08 -10.81 1.63
N ASN A 242 -7.71 -9.52 1.61
CA ASN A 242 -6.44 -9.08 2.17
C ASN A 242 -6.37 -9.25 3.68
N ALA A 243 -7.47 -9.03 4.40
CA ALA A 243 -7.53 -9.28 5.83
C ALA A 243 -7.30 -10.77 6.14
N CYS A 244 -7.94 -11.66 5.38
CA CYS A 244 -7.76 -13.10 5.52
C CYS A 244 -6.32 -13.55 5.22
N LEU A 245 -5.73 -13.07 4.12
CA LEU A 245 -4.36 -13.40 3.73
C LEU A 245 -3.33 -12.81 4.71
N GLY A 246 -3.54 -11.58 5.17
CA GLY A 246 -2.72 -10.94 6.19
C GLY A 246 -2.73 -11.71 7.51
N LEU A 247 -3.91 -12.14 7.97
CA LEU A 247 -4.03 -12.98 9.18
C LEU A 247 -3.28 -14.30 9.02
N LEU A 248 -3.36 -14.93 7.84
CA LEU A 248 -2.66 -16.18 7.54
C LEU A 248 -1.13 -16.00 7.61
N VAL A 249 -0.60 -14.90 7.06
CA VAL A 249 0.85 -14.59 7.14
C VAL A 249 1.28 -14.29 8.57
N ILE A 250 0.49 -13.51 9.32
CA ILE A 250 0.76 -13.19 10.73
C ILE A 250 0.84 -14.47 11.56
N LEU A 251 -0.14 -15.37 11.43
CA LEU A 251 -0.13 -16.66 12.12
C LEU A 251 1.06 -17.50 11.70
N THR A 252 1.37 -17.54 10.41
CA THR A 252 2.53 -18.29 9.90
C THR A 252 3.83 -17.81 10.54
N LEU A 253 4.06 -16.50 10.58
CA LEU A 253 5.25 -15.91 11.21
C LEU A 253 5.26 -16.15 12.72
N ALA A 254 4.13 -16.04 13.42
CA ALA A 254 4.06 -16.30 14.86
C ALA A 254 4.49 -17.74 15.22
N PHE A 255 4.13 -18.72 14.40
CA PHE A 255 4.48 -20.13 14.63
C PHE A 255 5.85 -20.54 14.07
N CYS A 256 6.42 -19.77 13.14
CA CYS A 256 7.67 -20.11 12.42
C CYS A 256 8.85 -19.18 12.73
N SER A 257 8.67 -18.16 13.59
CA SER A 257 9.69 -17.13 13.88
C SER A 257 10.89 -17.63 14.69
N GLY A 258 10.75 -18.75 15.42
CA GLY A 258 11.84 -19.32 16.23
C GLY A 258 12.28 -18.39 17.37
N ASN A 259 13.59 -18.29 17.61
CA ASN A 259 14.14 -17.44 18.67
C ASN A 259 14.17 -15.97 18.24
N ILE A 260 13.31 -15.16 18.84
CA ILE A 260 13.12 -13.74 18.51
C ILE A 260 14.40 -12.92 18.74
N GLU A 261 15.17 -13.20 19.79
CA GLU A 261 16.39 -12.44 20.12
C GLU A 261 17.46 -12.60 19.02
N GLU A 262 17.64 -13.82 18.53
CA GLU A 262 18.59 -14.12 17.46
C GLU A 262 18.17 -13.44 16.15
N VAL A 263 16.87 -13.44 15.85
CA VAL A 263 16.29 -12.84 14.65
C VAL A 263 16.33 -11.30 14.68
N LEU A 264 16.30 -10.69 15.87
CA LEU A 264 16.45 -9.24 16.03
C LEU A 264 17.90 -8.76 15.93
N GLN A 265 18.88 -9.58 16.33
CA GLN A 265 20.31 -9.24 16.28
C GLN A 265 20.96 -9.56 14.92
N THR A 266 20.17 -9.59 13.85
CA THR A 266 20.61 -10.10 12.55
C THR A 266 21.45 -9.10 11.78
N ARG A 267 22.52 -9.61 11.15
CA ARG A 267 23.40 -8.81 10.29
C ARG A 267 22.69 -8.24 9.07
N THR A 268 21.61 -8.88 8.62
CA THR A 268 20.80 -8.44 7.48
C THR A 268 20.03 -7.15 7.78
N GLY A 269 19.84 -6.80 9.06
CA GLY A 269 19.04 -5.64 9.50
C GLY A 269 17.53 -5.84 9.36
N GLU A 270 17.10 -6.91 8.67
CA GLU A 270 15.70 -7.25 8.43
C GLU A 270 15.38 -8.65 9.01
N PRO A 271 14.63 -8.72 10.12
CA PRO A 271 14.25 -9.95 10.81
C PRO A 271 13.65 -11.04 9.90
N PHE A 272 12.81 -10.63 8.95
CA PHE A 272 12.10 -11.53 8.05
C PHE A 272 13.03 -12.33 7.13
N VAL A 273 14.14 -11.72 6.70
CA VAL A 273 15.15 -12.39 5.84
C VAL A 273 15.85 -13.49 6.63
N GLN A 274 16.12 -13.26 7.91
CA GLN A 274 16.72 -14.28 8.76
C GLN A 274 15.77 -15.43 9.06
N ILE A 275 14.47 -15.17 9.27
CA ILE A 275 13.47 -16.23 9.48
C ILE A 275 13.48 -17.20 8.29
N PHE A 276 13.54 -16.71 7.06
CA PHE A 276 13.66 -17.57 5.89
C PHE A 276 14.97 -18.34 5.81
N TYR A 277 16.08 -17.69 6.19
CA TYR A 277 17.37 -18.36 6.24
C TYR A 277 17.39 -19.49 7.28
N ASN A 278 16.86 -19.23 8.48
CA ASN A 278 16.73 -20.19 9.56
C ASN A 278 15.79 -21.35 9.20
N ALA A 279 14.73 -21.08 8.44
CA ALA A 279 13.78 -22.10 7.98
C ALA A 279 14.34 -22.94 6.82
N THR A 280 14.99 -22.33 5.84
CA THR A 280 15.44 -23.03 4.61
C THR A 280 16.84 -23.63 4.73
N GLY A 281 17.69 -23.11 5.60
CA GLY A 281 19.10 -23.50 5.73
C GLY A 281 19.96 -23.22 4.50
N SER A 282 19.42 -22.52 3.49
CA SER A 282 20.08 -22.29 2.20
C SER A 282 19.97 -20.82 1.77
N LYS A 283 21.14 -20.20 1.53
CA LYS A 283 21.23 -18.82 1.03
C LYS A 283 20.52 -18.65 -0.31
N ALA A 284 20.63 -19.63 -1.20
CA ALA A 284 20.02 -19.57 -2.53
C ALA A 284 18.48 -19.63 -2.46
N ALA A 285 17.93 -20.54 -1.66
CA ALA A 285 16.47 -20.66 -1.50
C ALA A 285 15.87 -19.41 -0.84
N SER A 286 16.51 -18.91 0.23
CA SER A 286 16.12 -17.66 0.89
C SER A 286 16.17 -16.47 -0.06
N SER A 287 17.21 -16.39 -0.89
CA SER A 287 17.37 -15.29 -1.85
C SER A 287 16.26 -15.26 -2.90
N VAL A 288 15.81 -16.42 -3.38
CA VAL A 288 14.70 -16.50 -4.34
C VAL A 288 13.39 -16.02 -3.70
N ILE A 289 13.09 -16.45 -2.48
CA ILE A 289 11.87 -16.03 -1.76
C ILE A 289 11.90 -14.52 -1.51
N VAL A 290 13.01 -13.99 -1.02
CA VAL A 290 13.19 -12.55 -0.76
C VAL A 290 13.11 -11.73 -2.05
N ALA A 291 13.69 -12.22 -3.16
CA ALA A 291 13.58 -11.55 -4.46
C ALA A 291 12.13 -11.46 -4.95
N ILE A 292 11.33 -12.51 -4.72
CA ILE A 292 9.90 -12.49 -5.04
C ILE A 292 9.18 -11.44 -4.18
N VAL A 293 9.45 -11.37 -2.88
CA VAL A 293 8.86 -10.35 -2.00
C VAL A 293 9.25 -8.93 -2.44
N ILE A 294 10.49 -8.71 -2.87
CA ILE A 294 10.92 -7.43 -3.45
C ILE A 294 10.09 -7.09 -4.69
N ILE A 295 9.86 -8.04 -5.59
CA ILE A 295 9.03 -7.81 -6.80
C ILE A 295 7.60 -7.44 -6.42
N LEU A 296 7.00 -8.11 -5.42
CA LEU A 296 5.66 -7.78 -4.92
C LEU A 296 5.60 -6.36 -4.35
N LEU A 297 6.59 -5.95 -3.55
CA LEU A 297 6.61 -4.60 -2.98
C LEU A 297 6.91 -3.51 -4.02
N VAL A 298 7.76 -3.79 -5.00
CA VAL A 298 7.97 -2.86 -6.14
C VAL A 298 6.68 -2.69 -6.93
N SER A 299 5.91 -3.76 -7.13
CA SER A 299 4.60 -3.64 -7.77
C SER A 299 3.64 -2.79 -6.95
N CYS A 300 3.76 -2.80 -5.62
CA CYS A 300 3.03 -1.90 -4.75
C CYS A 300 3.38 -0.43 -4.97
N CYS A 301 4.68 -0.11 -5.02
CA CYS A 301 5.14 1.24 -5.29
C CYS A 301 4.60 1.80 -6.61
N PHE A 302 4.43 0.96 -7.63
CA PHE A 302 3.87 1.38 -8.93
C PHE A 302 2.40 1.81 -8.80
N SER A 303 1.58 1.04 -8.09
CA SER A 303 0.17 1.37 -7.85
C SER A 303 -0.01 2.59 -6.96
N GLU A 304 0.86 2.77 -5.96
CA GLU A 304 0.84 3.95 -5.08
C GLU A 304 1.17 5.24 -5.83
N VAL A 305 2.21 5.26 -6.66
CA VAL A 305 2.57 6.44 -7.48
C VAL A 305 1.42 6.81 -8.42
N ALA A 306 0.74 5.81 -8.96
CA ALA A 306 -0.46 5.99 -9.77
C ALA A 306 -1.62 6.63 -8.98
N THR A 307 -1.81 6.26 -7.71
CA THR A 307 -2.80 6.90 -6.81
C THR A 307 -2.41 8.34 -6.52
N ALA A 308 -1.19 8.51 -6.01
CA ALA A 308 -0.72 9.77 -5.45
C ALA A 308 -0.63 10.87 -6.52
N SER A 309 -0.25 10.51 -7.75
CA SER A 309 -0.25 11.44 -8.89
C SER A 309 -1.64 11.94 -9.28
N ARG A 310 -2.65 11.05 -9.29
CA ARG A 310 -4.05 11.42 -9.60
C ARG A 310 -4.64 12.29 -8.51
N GLN A 311 -4.39 11.95 -7.26
CA GLN A 311 -4.82 12.76 -6.13
C GLN A 311 -4.22 14.16 -6.21
N LEU A 312 -2.90 14.27 -6.40
CA LEU A 312 -2.21 15.55 -6.51
C LEU A 312 -2.75 16.40 -7.66
N TRP A 313 -3.00 15.79 -8.82
CA TRP A 313 -3.59 16.48 -9.97
C TRP A 313 -5.01 16.98 -9.69
N SER A 314 -5.85 16.15 -9.05
CA SER A 314 -7.23 16.54 -8.70
C SER A 314 -7.26 17.68 -7.67
N SER A 315 -6.35 17.66 -6.70
CA SER A 315 -6.15 18.74 -5.72
C SER A 315 -5.67 20.03 -6.38
N ALA A 316 -4.77 19.95 -7.36
CA ALA A 316 -4.29 21.11 -8.12
C ALA A 316 -5.41 21.74 -8.96
N ARG A 317 -6.23 20.91 -9.61
CA ARG A 317 -7.38 21.34 -10.43
C ARG A 317 -8.41 22.12 -9.61
N ASP A 318 -8.72 21.61 -8.42
CA ASP A 318 -9.76 22.19 -7.55
C ASP A 318 -9.21 23.35 -6.69
N LYS A 319 -8.05 23.93 -7.06
CA LYS A 319 -7.34 25.03 -6.38
C LYS A 319 -7.05 24.76 -4.89
N GLY A 320 -6.90 23.49 -4.53
CA GLY A 320 -6.70 23.05 -3.16
C GLY A 320 -5.24 23.02 -2.71
N LEU A 321 -4.28 23.35 -3.59
CA LEU A 321 -2.84 23.35 -3.27
C LEU A 321 -2.36 24.76 -2.89
N PRO A 322 -1.40 24.90 -1.96
CA PRO A 322 -0.77 26.18 -1.70
C PRO A 322 -0.10 26.72 -2.98
N GLY A 323 -0.58 27.86 -3.48
CA GLY A 323 -0.09 28.52 -4.69
C GLY A 323 -0.87 28.20 -5.99
N SER A 324 -1.91 27.37 -5.96
CA SER A 324 -2.81 27.19 -7.12
C SER A 324 -3.77 28.37 -7.24
N SER A 325 -3.74 29.09 -8.38
CA SER A 325 -4.59 30.24 -8.68
C SER A 325 -5.74 29.91 -9.63
#